data_AF-A0A1T4Q9I6-F1
#
_entry.id   AF-A0A1T4Q9I6-F1
#
_cell.length_a   1.000
_cell.length_b   1.000
_cell.length_c   1.000
_cell.angle_alpha   90.00
_cell.angle_beta   90.00
_cell.angle_gamma   90.00
#
_symmetry.space_group_name_H-M   'P 1'
#
loop_
_entity.id
_entity.type
_entity.pdbx_description
1 polymer ?
#
loop_
_entity_poly.entity_id
_entity_poly.type
_entity_poly.pdbx_seq_one_letter_code
_entity_poly.pdbx_strand_id
1 'polypeptide(L)'
;MNFAYDALSRAKRRQRFYVVTGLLGFSLFIVLIWTLRELTLPAIVGALAAYLCHPLLALMRRWRIPKGLAILTLFAGFFFLISLASSQIRDAIPDEQGKLELRVRIQYKLDDKYQALMQIDEQGKGNLLHRLVGAEIEPFYDRLNRLLMLNPEERASFERYYVDHYSVQRFDQTFYRYFLHNLAQYQKRGGDLTMDEGEPNTGSQAKAAVSEINASTNLNTEQKSLLGVIGGVISLWMAAPFVFLFLLLDEGEIKRSVVQLVPNHYFEMVLTVLNNVDDALGKYLRGTFLECTLVGFTLMLGLYLIGLGAKWAFVIGTIAGLANAIPFLGPAIGLLIGAGYALIVETFTPFFSIIDADNMVLWVCIVVAVTQLLDNAVYQPIVLGNAVSLHPLVVIIGVMGGSILLGFIGMLFAVPVIVIVKVVIETLFKEMKAYQII
;
A
#
# COMPACT_ATOMS: atom_id res chain seq x y z
N MET A 1 -30.70 -21.71 -56.44
CA MET A 1 -30.64 -20.41 -55.72
C MET A 1 -31.05 -20.55 -54.24
N ASN A 2 -32.09 -21.32 -53.88
CA ASN A 2 -32.55 -21.49 -52.49
C ASN A 2 -31.58 -22.21 -51.53
N PHE A 3 -30.81 -23.20 -52.00
CA PHE A 3 -29.87 -23.94 -51.13
C PHE A 3 -28.71 -23.09 -50.59
N ALA A 4 -28.18 -22.16 -51.40
CA ALA A 4 -27.10 -21.27 -50.98
C ALA A 4 -27.59 -20.20 -49.97
N TYR A 5 -28.82 -19.72 -50.13
CA TYR A 5 -29.45 -18.78 -49.20
C TYR A 5 -29.72 -19.42 -47.82
N ASP A 6 -30.16 -20.68 -47.80
CA ASP A 6 -30.39 -21.45 -46.56
C ASP A 6 -29.10 -21.88 -45.85
N ALA A 7 -28.00 -22.03 -46.57
CA ALA A 7 -26.69 -22.32 -45.97
C ALA A 7 -26.13 -21.06 -45.28
N LEU A 8 -26.22 -19.90 -45.93
CA LEU A 8 -25.80 -18.61 -45.38
C LEU A 8 -26.63 -18.19 -44.15
N SER A 9 -27.96 -18.40 -44.19
CA SER A 9 -28.85 -18.09 -43.06
C SER A 9 -28.56 -18.95 -41.82
N ARG A 10 -28.28 -20.25 -42.01
CA ARG A 10 -27.89 -21.18 -40.93
C ARG A 10 -26.53 -20.85 -40.34
N ALA A 11 -25.53 -20.52 -41.15
CA ALA A 11 -24.22 -20.11 -40.68
C ALA A 11 -24.30 -18.83 -39.82
N LYS A 12 -25.06 -17.83 -40.27
CA LYS A 12 -25.26 -16.56 -39.54
C LYS A 12 -26.06 -16.75 -38.24
N ARG A 13 -27.03 -17.67 -38.23
CA ARG A 13 -27.81 -18.02 -37.03
C ARG A 13 -26.96 -18.77 -36.00
N ARG A 14 -26.09 -19.68 -36.46
CA ARG A 14 -25.14 -20.41 -35.61
C ARG A 14 -24.08 -19.48 -35.02
N GLN A 15 -23.55 -18.55 -35.83
CA GLN A 15 -22.63 -17.51 -35.36
C GLN A 15 -23.28 -16.60 -34.31
N ARG A 16 -24.52 -16.12 -34.55
CA ARG A 16 -25.27 -15.34 -33.55
C ARG A 16 -25.51 -16.14 -32.28
N PHE A 17 -25.83 -17.43 -32.39
CA PHE A 17 -26.01 -18.30 -31.22
C PHE A 17 -24.73 -18.36 -30.38
N TYR A 18 -23.56 -18.64 -30.98
CA TYR A 18 -22.29 -18.68 -30.27
C TYR A 18 -21.87 -17.32 -29.67
N VAL A 19 -22.16 -16.21 -30.36
CA VAL A 19 -21.87 -14.86 -29.84
C VAL A 19 -22.77 -14.55 -28.64
N VAL A 20 -24.06 -14.86 -28.72
CA VAL A 20 -25.01 -14.61 -27.62
C VAL A 20 -24.71 -15.50 -26.42
N THR A 21 -24.44 -16.79 -26.62
CA THR A 21 -24.07 -17.69 -25.51
C THR A 21 -22.72 -17.31 -24.91
N GLY A 22 -21.76 -16.87 -25.73
CA GLY A 22 -20.48 -16.33 -25.26
C GLY A 22 -20.64 -15.08 -24.41
N LEU A 23 -21.46 -14.12 -24.85
CA LEU A 23 -21.74 -12.88 -24.09
C LEU A 23 -22.47 -13.18 -22.77
N LEU A 24 -23.45 -14.09 -22.77
CA LEU A 24 -24.12 -14.55 -21.54
C LEU A 24 -23.15 -15.23 -20.58
N GLY A 25 -22.29 -16.11 -21.08
CA GLY A 25 -21.25 -16.78 -20.29
C GLY A 25 -20.25 -15.79 -19.69
N PHE A 26 -19.82 -14.80 -20.46
CA PHE A 26 -18.94 -13.72 -19.99
C PHE A 26 -19.60 -12.86 -18.91
N SER A 27 -20.88 -12.52 -19.09
CA SER A 27 -21.66 -11.76 -18.12
C SER A 27 -21.84 -12.54 -16.80
N LEU A 28 -22.15 -13.84 -16.90
CA LEU A 28 -22.23 -14.74 -15.74
C LEU A 28 -20.88 -14.85 -15.02
N PHE A 29 -19.79 -14.95 -15.77
CA PHE A 29 -18.43 -15.01 -15.22
C PHE A 29 -18.06 -13.72 -14.44
N ILE A 30 -18.43 -12.55 -14.96
CA ILE A 30 -18.25 -11.28 -14.25
C ILE A 30 -19.05 -11.25 -12.95
N VAL A 31 -20.33 -11.66 -13.00
CA VAL A 31 -21.18 -11.72 -11.81
C VAL A 31 -20.63 -12.73 -10.79
N LEU A 32 -20.12 -13.87 -11.25
CA LEU A 32 -19.48 -14.88 -10.40
C LEU A 32 -18.22 -14.32 -9.72
N ILE A 33 -17.33 -13.63 -10.44
CA ILE A 33 -16.15 -12.98 -9.86
C ILE A 33 -16.57 -11.93 -8.83
N TRP A 34 -17.58 -11.13 -9.14
CA TRP A 34 -18.06 -10.08 -8.24
C TRP A 34 -18.66 -10.67 -6.96
N THR A 35 -19.37 -11.80 -7.08
CA THR A 35 -19.95 -12.55 -5.96
C THR A 35 -18.87 -13.23 -5.12
N LEU A 36 -17.84 -13.79 -5.76
CA LEU A 36 -16.73 -14.49 -5.10
C LEU A 36 -15.57 -13.57 -4.70
N ARG A 37 -15.74 -12.25 -4.73
CA ARG A 37 -14.67 -11.26 -4.49
C ARG A 37 -13.90 -11.47 -3.18
N GLU A 38 -14.55 -12.06 -2.17
CA GLU A 38 -13.93 -12.35 -0.87
C GLU A 38 -12.97 -13.55 -0.92
N LEU A 39 -13.19 -14.50 -1.84
CA LEU A 39 -12.27 -15.61 -2.10
C LEU A 39 -11.24 -15.27 -3.18
N THR A 40 -11.55 -14.35 -4.09
CA THR A 40 -10.61 -14.01 -5.17
C THR A 40 -9.33 -13.38 -4.64
N LEU A 41 -9.40 -12.53 -3.60
CA LEU A 41 -8.21 -11.89 -3.03
C LEU A 41 -7.18 -12.91 -2.52
N PRO A 42 -7.51 -13.83 -1.60
CA PRO A 42 -6.56 -14.86 -1.20
C PRO A 42 -6.10 -15.75 -2.35
N ALA A 43 -6.98 -16.08 -3.28
CA ALA A 43 -6.61 -16.92 -4.42
C ALA A 43 -5.57 -16.22 -5.31
N ILE A 44 -5.76 -14.94 -5.60
CA ILE A 44 -4.83 -14.15 -6.41
C ILE A 44 -3.52 -13.95 -5.65
N VAL A 45 -3.55 -13.63 -4.36
CA VAL A 45 -2.33 -13.48 -3.54
C VAL A 45 -1.54 -14.79 -3.49
N GLY A 46 -2.22 -15.91 -3.25
CA GLY A 46 -1.60 -17.23 -3.24
C GLY A 46 -1.01 -17.60 -4.61
N ALA A 47 -1.73 -17.31 -5.70
CA ALA A 47 -1.25 -17.53 -7.07
C ALA A 47 -0.03 -16.67 -7.40
N LEU A 48 -0.06 -15.38 -7.08
CA LEU A 48 1.05 -14.46 -7.31
C LEU A 48 2.28 -14.89 -6.50
N ALA A 49 2.10 -15.27 -5.24
CA ALA A 49 3.18 -15.79 -4.42
C ALA A 49 3.77 -17.09 -5.01
N ALA A 50 2.92 -18.03 -5.47
CA ALA A 50 3.39 -19.29 -6.04
C ALA A 50 4.19 -19.05 -7.31
N TYR A 51 3.70 -18.13 -8.13
CA TYR A 51 4.31 -17.73 -9.38
C TYR A 51 5.68 -17.04 -9.17
N LEU A 52 5.78 -16.13 -8.20
CA LEU A 52 7.05 -15.51 -7.78
C LEU A 52 8.04 -16.54 -7.23
N CYS A 53 7.56 -17.57 -6.54
CA CYS A 53 8.39 -18.61 -5.95
C CYS A 53 8.80 -19.72 -6.92
N HIS A 54 8.20 -19.79 -8.12
CA HIS A 54 8.54 -20.79 -9.12
C HIS A 54 10.05 -20.84 -9.51
N PRO A 55 10.76 -19.72 -9.77
CA PRO A 55 12.21 -19.76 -10.00
C PRO A 55 13.01 -20.26 -8.78
N LEU A 56 12.56 -19.93 -7.56
CA LEU A 56 13.18 -20.45 -6.32
C LEU A 56 13.00 -21.96 -6.21
N LEU A 57 11.80 -22.47 -6.54
CA LEU A 57 11.54 -23.91 -6.60
C LEU A 57 12.46 -24.61 -7.62
N ALA A 58 12.68 -24.00 -8.79
CA ALA A 58 13.59 -24.53 -9.80
C ALA A 58 15.05 -24.53 -9.31
N LEU A 59 15.48 -23.50 -8.59
CA LEU A 59 16.82 -23.43 -7.99
C LEU A 59 17.02 -24.51 -6.93
N MET A 60 16.04 -24.73 -6.06
CA MET A 60 16.07 -25.81 -5.05
C MET A 60 16.15 -27.19 -5.70
N ARG A 61 15.42 -27.41 -6.80
CA ARG A 61 15.52 -28.66 -7.58
C ARG A 61 16.90 -28.83 -8.20
N ARG A 62 17.53 -27.76 -8.68
CA ARG A 62 18.92 -27.79 -9.16
C ARG A 62 19.90 -28.19 -8.05
N TRP A 63 19.60 -27.86 -6.80
CA TRP A 63 20.35 -28.28 -5.60
C TRP A 63 19.94 -29.68 -5.07
N ARG A 64 19.30 -30.52 -5.90
CA ARG A 64 18.88 -31.90 -5.59
C ARG A 64 17.87 -32.04 -4.44
N ILE A 65 17.15 -30.98 -4.08
CA ILE A 65 16.09 -31.07 -3.08
C ILE A 65 14.84 -31.71 -3.74
N PRO A 66 14.24 -32.77 -3.16
CA PRO A 66 13.04 -33.39 -3.71
C PRO A 66 11.86 -32.40 -3.67
N LYS A 67 10.97 -32.47 -4.68
CA LYS A 67 9.89 -31.49 -4.91
C LYS A 67 9.06 -31.21 -3.65
N GLY A 68 8.66 -32.25 -2.93
CA GLY A 68 7.88 -32.12 -1.70
C GLY A 68 8.60 -31.30 -0.62
N LEU A 69 9.89 -31.55 -0.39
CA LEU A 69 10.68 -30.78 0.57
C LEU A 69 10.90 -29.33 0.11
N ALA A 70 11.10 -29.12 -1.19
CA ALA A 70 11.27 -27.77 -1.73
C ALA A 70 9.99 -26.92 -1.54
N ILE A 71 8.82 -27.48 -1.84
CA ILE A 71 7.52 -26.83 -1.61
C ILE A 71 7.30 -26.57 -0.12
N LEU A 72 7.57 -27.56 0.74
CA LEU A 72 7.40 -27.41 2.19
C LEU A 72 8.32 -26.33 2.76
N THR A 73 9.55 -26.23 2.26
CA THR A 73 10.51 -25.18 2.65
C THR A 73 10.03 -23.80 2.21
N LEU A 74 9.54 -23.66 0.98
CA LEU A 74 8.98 -22.40 0.48
C LEU A 74 7.74 -21.99 1.28
N PHE A 75 6.88 -22.94 1.61
CA PHE A 75 5.71 -22.73 2.45
C PHE A 75 6.11 -22.27 3.86
N ALA A 76 7.08 -22.95 4.49
CA ALA A 76 7.62 -22.54 5.79
C ALA A 76 8.26 -21.14 5.72
N GLY A 77 9.00 -20.85 4.65
CA GLY A 77 9.61 -19.54 4.40
C GLY A 77 8.57 -18.42 4.28
N PHE A 78 7.45 -18.67 3.62
CA PHE A 78 6.33 -17.72 3.53
C PHE A 78 5.77 -17.38 4.93
N PHE A 79 5.46 -18.39 5.75
CA PHE A 79 5.00 -18.17 7.12
C PHE A 79 6.05 -17.47 8.00
N PHE A 80 7.33 -17.81 7.82
CA PHE A 80 8.43 -17.18 8.54
C PHE A 80 8.55 -15.69 8.19
N LEU A 81 8.52 -15.33 6.90
CA LEU A 81 8.56 -13.93 6.45
C LEU A 81 7.39 -13.13 7.02
N ILE A 82 6.20 -13.70 7.01
CA ILE A 82 5.03 -13.03 7.55
C ILE A 82 5.11 -12.90 9.08
N SER A 83 5.56 -13.94 9.78
CA SER A 83 5.78 -13.89 11.23
C SER A 83 6.81 -12.81 11.59
N LEU A 84 7.89 -12.71 10.82
CA LEU A 84 8.91 -11.68 10.98
C LEU A 84 8.33 -10.29 10.73
N ALA A 85 7.58 -10.08 9.64
CA ALA A 85 6.90 -8.82 9.39
C ALA A 85 5.91 -8.46 10.51
N SER A 86 5.12 -9.42 10.99
CA SER A 86 4.17 -9.22 12.09
C SER A 86 4.87 -8.87 13.40
N SER A 87 6.02 -9.48 13.70
CA SER A 87 6.81 -9.13 14.89
C SER A 87 7.33 -7.70 14.83
N GLN A 88 7.86 -7.27 13.69
CA GLN A 88 8.37 -5.91 13.49
C GLN A 88 7.25 -4.86 13.56
N ILE A 89 6.07 -5.17 13.01
CA ILE A 89 4.89 -4.29 13.09
C ILE A 89 4.37 -4.23 14.53
N ARG A 90 4.29 -5.36 15.23
CA ARG A 90 3.82 -5.40 16.62
C ARG A 90 4.68 -4.53 17.52
N ASP A 91 6.00 -4.60 17.35
CA ASP A 91 6.93 -3.78 18.13
C ASP A 91 6.94 -2.31 17.70
N ALA A 92 6.28 -1.96 16.59
CA ALA A 92 6.14 -0.60 16.10
C ALA A 92 4.79 0.05 16.47
N ILE A 93 3.74 -0.74 16.72
CA ILE A 93 2.44 -0.24 17.19
C ILE A 93 2.57 0.11 18.68
N PRO A 94 2.37 1.38 19.08
CA PRO A 94 2.44 1.77 20.48
C PRO A 94 1.33 1.09 21.30
N ASP A 95 1.67 0.59 22.48
CA ASP A 95 0.69 0.15 23.49
C ASP A 95 -0.20 1.35 23.93
N GLU A 96 -1.30 1.13 24.64
CA GLU A 96 -2.25 2.21 25.02
C GLU A 96 -1.54 3.41 25.68
N GLN A 97 -0.52 3.16 26.51
CA GLN A 97 0.31 4.21 27.10
C GLN A 97 1.24 4.88 26.09
N GLY A 98 1.86 4.09 25.20
CA GLY A 98 2.69 4.61 24.12
C GLY A 98 1.91 5.48 23.12
N LYS A 99 0.60 5.23 22.94
CA LYS A 99 -0.28 6.10 22.15
C LYS A 99 -0.44 7.48 22.79
N LEU A 100 -0.62 7.53 24.11
CA LEU A 100 -0.71 8.79 24.86
C LEU A 100 0.62 9.56 24.80
N GLU A 101 1.75 8.87 25.00
CA GLU A 101 3.08 9.46 24.83
C GLU A 101 3.31 10.02 23.43
N LEU A 102 2.92 9.26 22.40
CA LEU A 102 3.03 9.69 21.02
C LEU A 102 2.19 10.94 20.76
N ARG A 103 0.94 11.00 21.26
CA ARG A 103 0.09 12.20 21.15
C ARG A 103 0.72 13.40 21.82
N VAL A 104 1.17 13.26 23.07
CA VAL A 104 1.86 14.33 23.81
C VAL A 104 3.10 14.82 23.05
N ARG A 105 3.93 13.89 22.55
CA ARG A 105 5.16 14.21 21.81
C ARG A 105 4.86 14.91 20.48
N ILE A 106 3.92 14.38 19.70
CA ILE A 106 3.51 14.97 18.42
C ILE A 106 3.00 16.39 18.66
N GLN A 107 2.13 16.56 19.66
CA GLN A 107 1.56 17.87 20.00
C GLN A 107 2.65 18.88 20.34
N TYR A 108 3.60 18.51 21.22
CA TYR A 108 4.71 19.38 21.59
C TYR A 108 5.59 19.75 20.39
N LYS A 109 6.02 18.75 19.60
CA LYS A 109 6.89 18.96 18.45
C LYS A 109 6.21 19.73 17.33
N LEU A 110 4.91 19.55 17.16
CA LEU A 110 4.11 20.32 16.22
C LEU A 110 4.06 21.80 16.63
N ASP A 111 3.81 22.09 17.91
CA ASP A 111 3.84 23.46 18.45
C ASP A 111 5.23 24.11 18.30
N ASP A 112 6.28 23.39 18.68
CA ASP A 112 7.67 23.83 18.61
C ASP A 112 8.08 24.17 17.17
N LYS A 113 7.84 23.25 16.22
CA LYS A 113 8.15 23.49 14.80
C LYS A 113 7.27 24.55 14.16
N TYR A 114 5.98 24.62 14.51
CA TYR A 114 5.09 25.67 14.01
C TYR A 114 5.58 27.06 14.43
N GLN A 115 5.94 27.23 15.71
CA GLN A 115 6.49 28.49 16.22
C GLN A 115 7.84 28.83 15.59
N ALA A 116 8.75 27.85 15.46
CA ALA A 116 10.05 28.05 14.81
C ALA A 116 9.94 28.47 13.34
N LEU A 117 9.01 27.87 12.60
CA LEU A 117 8.79 28.17 11.18
C LEU A 117 8.03 29.47 10.95
N MET A 118 7.06 29.81 11.80
CA MET A 118 6.22 31.00 11.62
C MET A 118 6.80 32.25 12.31
N GLN A 119 7.70 32.09 13.28
CA GLN A 119 8.30 33.16 14.08
C GLN A 119 7.27 34.20 14.52
N ILE A 120 6.17 33.72 15.09
CA ILE A 120 5.06 34.58 15.51
C ILE A 120 5.53 35.35 16.74
N ASP A 121 5.71 36.66 16.58
CA ASP A 121 6.03 37.55 17.70
C ASP A 121 4.84 37.66 18.67
N GLU A 122 5.05 38.16 19.89
CA GLU A 122 4.00 38.30 20.92
C GLU A 122 2.79 39.14 20.44
N GLN A 123 2.97 39.94 19.38
CA GLN A 123 1.93 40.74 18.73
C GLN A 123 1.19 40.02 17.57
N GLY A 124 1.43 38.72 17.36
CA GLY A 124 0.78 37.93 16.30
C GLY A 124 1.33 38.17 14.90
N LYS A 125 2.46 38.87 14.77
CA LYS A 125 3.12 39.14 13.48
C LYS A 125 4.19 38.08 13.23
N GLY A 126 3.88 37.12 12.37
CA GLY A 126 4.86 36.15 11.89
C GLY A 126 5.73 36.66 10.74
N ASN A 127 6.65 35.79 10.32
CA ASN A 127 7.56 36.00 9.20
C ASN A 127 6.83 35.94 7.83
N LEU A 128 7.61 35.97 6.74
CA LEU A 128 7.08 35.94 5.36
C LEU A 128 6.25 34.67 5.07
N LEU A 129 6.62 33.52 5.65
CA LEU A 129 5.85 32.27 5.56
C LEU A 129 4.47 32.40 6.21
N HIS A 130 4.41 32.95 7.43
CA HIS A 130 3.15 33.20 8.12
C HIS A 130 2.23 34.14 7.35
N ARG A 131 2.78 35.15 6.66
CA ARG A 131 1.96 36.08 5.85
C ARG A 131 1.43 35.45 4.56
N LEU A 132 2.18 34.53 3.95
CA LEU A 132 1.79 33.90 2.70
C LEU A 132 0.82 32.72 2.90
N VAL A 133 1.06 31.91 3.93
CA VAL A 133 0.36 30.61 4.09
C VAL A 133 -0.26 30.46 5.48
N GLY A 134 -0.01 31.38 6.42
CA GLY A 134 -0.53 31.29 7.80
C GLY A 134 -2.05 31.20 7.86
N ALA A 135 -2.76 31.98 7.04
CA ALA A 135 -4.22 31.95 6.99
C ALA A 135 -4.81 30.58 6.57
N GLU A 136 -4.06 29.78 5.81
CA GLU A 136 -4.49 28.43 5.40
C GLU A 136 -4.01 27.36 6.39
N ILE A 137 -2.83 27.54 6.99
CA ILE A 137 -2.22 26.55 7.89
C ILE A 137 -2.78 26.64 9.31
N GLU A 138 -3.05 27.84 9.83
CA GLU A 138 -3.49 28.06 11.21
C GLU A 138 -4.78 27.29 11.58
N PRO A 139 -5.84 27.26 10.75
CA PRO A 139 -7.04 26.46 11.03
C PRO A 139 -6.77 24.95 11.06
N PHE A 140 -5.84 24.47 10.22
CA PHE A 140 -5.44 23.06 10.17
C PHE A 140 -4.58 22.70 11.40
N TYR A 141 -3.63 23.56 11.74
CA TYR A 141 -2.80 23.43 12.92
C TYR A 141 -3.63 23.38 14.20
N ASP A 142 -4.58 24.29 14.39
CA ASP A 142 -5.47 24.28 15.57
C ASP A 142 -6.36 23.03 15.60
N ARG A 143 -6.81 22.54 14.44
CA ARG A 143 -7.57 21.29 14.36
C ARG A 143 -6.72 20.09 14.77
N LEU A 144 -5.48 19.99 14.29
CA LEU A 144 -4.55 18.94 14.69
C LEU A 144 -4.22 19.03 16.18
N ASN A 145 -3.95 20.22 16.69
CA ASN A 145 -3.62 20.43 18.10
C ASN A 145 -4.76 19.98 19.02
N ARG A 146 -6.01 20.29 18.66
CA ARG A 146 -7.21 19.80 19.38
C ARG A 146 -7.35 18.28 19.32
N LEU A 147 -7.11 17.65 18.17
CA LEU A 147 -7.21 16.19 18.01
C LEU A 147 -6.13 15.42 18.79
N LEU A 148 -4.98 16.05 19.02
CA LEU A 148 -3.87 15.46 19.77
C LEU A 148 -3.99 15.69 21.27
N MET A 149 -4.85 16.61 21.70
CA MET A 149 -5.02 16.95 23.10
C MET A 149 -5.66 15.80 23.88
N LEU A 150 -5.12 15.53 25.08
CA LEU A 150 -5.60 14.44 25.92
C LEU A 150 -6.90 14.84 26.65
N ASN A 151 -7.87 13.93 26.67
CA ASN A 151 -9.10 14.09 27.45
C ASN A 151 -8.81 14.09 28.96
N PRO A 152 -9.71 14.60 29.83
CA PRO A 152 -9.46 14.64 31.28
C PRO A 152 -9.09 13.27 31.89
N GLU A 153 -9.74 12.19 31.46
CA GLU A 153 -9.41 10.82 31.89
C GLU A 153 -8.03 10.35 31.39
N GLU A 154 -7.70 10.64 30.14
CA GLU A 154 -6.40 10.34 29.53
C GLU A 154 -5.27 11.16 30.18
N ARG A 155 -5.54 12.41 30.57
CA ARG A 155 -4.62 13.28 31.32
C ARG A 155 -4.34 12.71 32.69
N ALA A 156 -5.39 12.32 33.43
CA ALA A 156 -5.25 11.74 34.75
C ALA A 156 -4.53 10.39 34.72
N SER A 157 -4.78 9.57 33.68
CA SER A 157 -4.08 8.29 33.50
C SER A 157 -2.60 8.48 33.13
N PHE A 158 -2.30 9.43 32.24
CA PHE A 158 -0.94 9.81 31.88
C PHE A 158 -0.18 10.36 33.09
N GLU A 159 -0.78 11.29 33.84
CA GLU A 159 -0.20 11.88 35.03
C GLU A 159 0.04 10.81 36.12
N ARG A 160 -0.94 9.96 36.41
CA ARG A 160 -0.77 8.87 37.40
C ARG A 160 0.36 7.93 37.01
N TYR A 161 0.45 7.54 35.73
CA TYR A 161 1.52 6.66 35.26
C TYR A 161 2.90 7.28 35.49
N TYR A 162 3.08 8.54 35.12
CA TYR A 162 4.37 9.23 35.22
C TYR A 162 4.71 9.71 36.63
N VAL A 163 3.72 10.06 37.46
CA VAL A 163 3.90 10.49 38.85
C VAL A 163 4.16 9.31 39.78
N ASP A 164 3.45 8.17 39.62
CA ASP A 164 3.66 6.99 40.46
C ASP A 164 5.01 6.31 40.16
N HIS A 165 5.46 6.32 38.91
CA HIS A 165 6.76 5.76 38.49
C HIS A 165 7.92 6.77 38.59
N TYR A 166 7.67 7.99 39.05
CA TYR A 166 8.66 9.07 39.17
C TYR A 166 9.80 8.74 40.15
N SER A 167 9.59 7.80 41.06
CA SER A 167 10.50 7.51 42.18
C SER A 167 11.48 6.34 41.97
N VAL A 168 11.32 5.50 40.93
CA VAL A 168 11.98 4.17 40.91
C VAL A 168 13.12 3.98 39.91
N GLN A 169 13.26 4.74 38.83
CA GLN A 169 14.46 4.68 37.98
C GLN A 169 14.49 5.89 37.04
N ARG A 170 15.61 6.12 36.35
CA ARG A 170 15.83 7.18 35.33
C ARG A 170 14.79 7.11 34.19
N PHE A 171 13.55 7.47 34.47
CA PHE A 171 12.52 7.67 33.48
C PHE A 171 12.79 8.98 32.76
N ASP A 172 12.60 8.98 31.46
CA ASP A 172 12.85 10.13 30.60
C ASP A 172 11.82 11.23 30.93
N GLN A 173 12.19 12.17 31.80
CA GLN A 173 11.35 13.31 32.24
C GLN A 173 10.83 14.15 31.06
N THR A 174 11.39 13.93 29.88
CA THR A 174 11.09 14.61 28.64
C THR A 174 9.60 14.54 28.26
N PHE A 175 8.95 13.37 28.38
CA PHE A 175 7.52 13.23 28.07
C PHE A 175 6.62 14.01 29.02
N TYR A 176 6.92 13.95 30.31
CA TYR A 176 6.18 14.71 31.31
C TYR A 176 6.40 16.22 31.12
N ARG A 177 7.60 16.65 30.72
CA ARG A 177 7.86 18.05 30.35
C ARG A 177 7.06 18.49 29.12
N TYR A 178 6.96 17.66 28.09
CA TYR A 178 6.13 17.95 26.92
C TYR A 178 4.66 18.06 27.29
N PHE A 179 4.18 17.16 28.14
CA PHE A 179 2.82 17.20 28.66
C PHE A 179 2.52 18.52 29.37
N LEU A 180 3.41 18.95 30.27
CA LEU A 180 3.28 20.23 30.97
C LEU A 180 3.35 21.43 30.01
N HIS A 181 4.23 21.39 29.00
CA HIS A 181 4.30 22.45 28.00
C HIS A 181 3.01 22.56 27.18
N ASN A 182 2.45 21.44 26.74
CA ASN A 182 1.20 21.42 25.98
C ASN A 182 0.03 21.98 26.79
N LEU A 183 -0.04 21.65 28.09
CA LEU A 183 -1.03 22.23 29.01
C LEU A 183 -0.86 23.75 29.14
N ALA A 184 0.38 24.22 29.31
CA ALA A 184 0.67 25.65 29.42
C ALA A 184 0.32 26.42 28.14
N GLN A 185 0.61 25.85 26.96
CA GLN A 185 0.23 26.42 25.67
C GLN A 185 -1.29 26.46 25.48
N TYR A 186 -2.00 25.40 25.89
CA TYR A 186 -3.46 25.36 25.86
C TYR A 186 -4.08 26.46 26.73
N GLN A 187 -3.57 26.65 27.95
CA GLN A 187 -4.00 27.73 28.83
C GLN A 187 -3.72 29.11 28.22
N LYS A 188 -2.55 29.32 27.59
CA LYS A 188 -2.22 30.58 26.90
C LYS A 188 -3.19 30.91 25.76
N ARG A 189 -3.76 29.89 25.10
CA ARG A 189 -4.80 30.06 24.07
C ARG A 189 -6.21 30.27 24.63
N GLY A 190 -6.35 30.43 25.94
CA GLY A 190 -7.64 30.63 26.61
C GLY A 190 -8.42 29.34 26.87
N GLY A 191 -7.78 28.17 26.79
CA GLY A 191 -8.41 26.89 27.09
C GLY A 191 -8.61 26.67 28.58
N ASP A 192 -9.81 26.20 28.97
CA ASP A 192 -10.14 25.85 30.35
C ASP A 192 -9.76 24.38 30.64
N LEU A 193 -8.92 24.16 31.65
CA LEU A 193 -8.47 22.82 32.06
C LEU A 193 -9.48 22.07 32.94
N THR A 194 -10.45 22.80 33.51
CA THR A 194 -11.43 22.30 34.49
C THR A 194 -12.78 21.93 33.88
N MET A 195 -13.03 22.34 32.65
CA MET A 195 -14.23 21.96 31.91
C MET A 195 -14.06 20.54 31.39
N ASP A 196 -14.93 19.66 31.88
CA ASP A 196 -15.35 18.47 31.16
C ASP A 196 -15.78 18.95 29.77
N GLU A 197 -15.07 18.57 28.70
CA GLU A 197 -15.59 18.78 27.35
C GLU A 197 -16.74 17.80 27.10
N GLY A 198 -17.81 17.94 27.86
CA GLY A 198 -19.15 17.77 27.32
C GLY A 198 -19.34 18.86 26.27
N GLU A 199 -19.14 18.51 25.00
CA GLU A 199 -19.47 19.25 23.78
C GLU A 199 -19.36 20.80 23.85
N PRO A 200 -18.32 21.42 23.26
CA PRO A 200 -18.34 22.87 23.09
C PRO A 200 -19.39 23.29 22.04
N ASN A 201 -20.13 24.36 22.34
CA ASN A 201 -21.11 25.05 21.49
C ASN A 201 -20.53 25.67 20.19
N THR A 202 -19.33 25.28 19.79
CA THR A 202 -18.84 25.32 18.39
C THR A 202 -19.26 24.06 17.61
N GLY A 203 -20.18 23.28 18.18
CA GLY A 203 -20.69 22.02 17.68
C GLY A 203 -21.61 22.10 16.46
N SER A 204 -21.72 23.24 15.76
CA SER A 204 -22.43 23.30 14.47
C SER A 204 -21.44 23.24 13.31
N GLN A 205 -20.37 24.04 13.31
CA GLN A 205 -19.43 24.09 12.18
C GLN A 205 -18.29 23.08 12.30
N ALA A 206 -17.80 22.81 13.52
CA ALA A 206 -16.81 21.77 13.75
C ALA A 206 -17.44 20.38 13.69
N LYS A 207 -18.66 20.19 14.24
CA LYS A 207 -19.40 18.94 13.98
C LYS A 207 -19.90 18.88 12.55
N ALA A 208 -20.21 19.95 11.82
CA ALA A 208 -20.51 19.84 10.38
C ALA A 208 -19.26 19.47 9.58
N ALA A 209 -18.08 20.04 9.85
CA ALA A 209 -16.84 19.68 9.16
C ALA A 209 -16.35 18.26 9.54
N VAL A 210 -16.46 17.88 10.81
CA VAL A 210 -16.13 16.53 11.30
C VAL A 210 -17.23 15.53 10.95
N SER A 211 -18.50 15.93 10.83
CA SER A 211 -19.61 15.12 10.31
C SER A 211 -19.59 15.06 8.79
N GLU A 212 -19.02 16.02 8.07
CA GLU A 212 -18.82 15.92 6.62
C GLU A 212 -17.60 15.08 6.34
N ILE A 213 -16.53 15.18 7.13
CA ILE A 213 -15.40 14.24 7.08
C ILE A 213 -15.89 12.85 7.50
N ASN A 214 -16.61 12.70 8.60
CA ASN A 214 -17.13 11.41 9.03
C ASN A 214 -18.27 10.91 8.13
N ALA A 215 -19.14 11.75 7.56
CA ALA A 215 -20.17 11.30 6.62
C ALA A 215 -19.56 10.99 5.26
N SER A 216 -18.62 11.77 4.73
CA SER A 216 -17.90 11.40 3.50
C SER A 216 -17.01 10.16 3.69
N THR A 217 -16.49 9.94 4.90
CA THR A 217 -15.78 8.71 5.27
C THR A 217 -16.76 7.55 5.49
N ASN A 218 -17.93 7.77 6.08
CA ASN A 218 -18.93 6.74 6.41
C ASN A 218 -19.89 6.40 5.25
N LEU A 219 -19.98 7.24 4.21
CA LEU A 219 -20.83 6.98 3.05
C LEU A 219 -20.20 6.00 2.06
N ASN A 220 -18.91 5.68 2.20
CA ASN A 220 -18.23 4.63 1.41
C ASN A 220 -17.42 3.63 2.24
N THR A 221 -17.13 3.93 3.51
CA THR A 221 -16.53 2.96 4.41
C THR A 221 -17.67 2.29 5.15
N GLU A 222 -18.21 1.21 4.58
CA GLU A 222 -18.90 0.20 5.37
C GLU A 222 -18.11 0.04 6.68
N GLN A 223 -18.75 0.26 7.83
CA GLN A 223 -18.24 -0.23 9.10
C GLN A 223 -18.07 -1.73 8.93
N LYS A 224 -16.91 -2.15 8.43
CA LYS A 224 -16.42 -3.49 8.60
C LYS A 224 -16.25 -3.60 10.10
N SER A 225 -17.28 -4.15 10.74
CA SER A 225 -17.23 -4.65 12.10
C SER A 225 -15.84 -5.23 12.33
N LEU A 226 -15.24 -5.01 13.51
CA LEU A 226 -13.95 -5.62 13.83
C LEU A 226 -13.98 -7.13 13.54
N LEU A 227 -15.13 -7.80 13.69
CA LEU A 227 -15.36 -9.19 13.25
C LEU A 227 -15.23 -9.38 11.72
N GLY A 228 -15.69 -8.45 10.89
CA GLY A 228 -15.54 -8.49 9.44
C GLY A 228 -14.11 -8.21 8.97
N VAL A 229 -13.37 -7.32 9.65
CA VAL A 229 -11.93 -7.14 9.40
C VAL A 229 -11.16 -8.39 9.81
N ILE A 230 -11.41 -8.91 11.01
CA ILE A 230 -10.79 -10.15 11.50
C ILE A 230 -11.16 -11.33 10.61
N GLY A 231 -12.43 -11.46 10.19
CA GLY A 231 -12.89 -12.50 9.28
C GLY A 231 -12.24 -12.42 7.89
N GLY A 232 -12.08 -11.21 7.35
CA GLY A 232 -11.36 -10.99 6.09
C GLY A 232 -9.87 -11.31 6.20
N VAL A 233 -9.23 -10.95 7.32
CA VAL A 233 -7.85 -11.35 7.63
C VAL A 233 -7.77 -12.87 7.74
N ILE A 234 -8.61 -13.53 8.54
CA ILE A 234 -8.60 -14.99 8.69
C ILE A 234 -8.83 -15.69 7.35
N SER A 235 -9.79 -15.23 6.54
CA SER A 235 -10.05 -15.77 5.20
C SER A 235 -8.81 -15.66 4.31
N LEU A 236 -8.18 -14.47 4.27
CA LEU A 236 -6.95 -14.25 3.50
C LEU A 236 -5.81 -15.16 3.99
N TRP A 237 -5.65 -15.25 5.30
CA TRP A 237 -4.60 -16.01 5.96
C TRP A 237 -4.78 -17.52 5.86
N MET A 238 -6.01 -18.01 5.73
CA MET A 238 -6.28 -19.42 5.51
C MET A 238 -6.20 -19.75 4.02
N ALA A 239 -6.92 -19.04 3.17
CA ALA A 239 -7.08 -19.42 1.78
C ALA A 239 -5.84 -19.14 0.92
N ALA A 240 -5.09 -18.06 1.14
CA ALA A 240 -3.93 -17.75 0.30
C ALA A 240 -2.80 -18.80 0.41
N PRO A 241 -2.39 -19.27 1.61
CA PRO A 241 -1.42 -20.35 1.72
C PRO A 241 -1.89 -21.65 1.06
N PHE A 242 -3.18 -21.99 1.18
CA PHE A 242 -3.74 -23.15 0.49
C PHE A 242 -3.61 -23.02 -1.02
N VAL A 243 -4.06 -21.90 -1.60
CA VAL A 243 -3.96 -21.67 -3.05
C VAL A 243 -2.50 -21.64 -3.50
N PHE A 244 -1.62 -20.99 -2.75
CA PHE A 244 -0.17 -21.03 -2.98
C PHE A 244 0.36 -22.46 -3.06
N LEU A 245 0.05 -23.29 -2.06
CA LEU A 245 0.53 -24.67 -1.98
C LEU A 245 -0.02 -25.54 -3.11
N PHE A 246 -1.32 -25.44 -3.41
CA PHE A 246 -1.94 -26.21 -4.49
C PHE A 246 -1.39 -25.82 -5.87
N LEU A 247 -1.18 -24.53 -6.12
CA LEU A 247 -0.58 -24.07 -7.38
C LEU A 247 0.90 -24.45 -7.52
N LEU A 248 1.64 -24.53 -6.40
CA LEU A 248 3.03 -25.00 -6.41
C LEU A 248 3.15 -26.52 -6.58
N LEU A 249 2.13 -27.27 -6.15
CA LEU A 249 2.01 -28.70 -6.39
C LEU A 249 1.63 -29.02 -7.84
N ASP A 250 0.88 -28.14 -8.50
CA ASP A 250 0.45 -28.32 -9.89
C ASP A 250 1.66 -28.51 -10.83
N GLU A 251 1.57 -29.52 -11.70
CA GLU A 251 2.60 -29.83 -12.71
C GLU A 251 2.22 -29.30 -14.10
N GLY A 252 1.26 -28.39 -14.14
CA GLY A 252 0.66 -27.86 -15.37
C GLY A 252 -0.61 -28.61 -15.78
N GLU A 253 -1.25 -29.35 -14.87
CA GLU A 253 -2.54 -29.99 -15.12
C GLU A 253 -3.63 -28.94 -15.38
N ILE A 254 -3.55 -27.79 -14.68
CA ILE A 254 -4.46 -26.65 -14.92
C ILE A 254 -4.29 -26.14 -16.36
N LYS A 255 -3.04 -25.92 -16.80
CA LYS A 255 -2.74 -25.46 -18.17
C LYS A 255 -3.23 -26.47 -19.22
N ARG A 256 -2.99 -27.76 -19.01
CA ARG A 256 -3.47 -28.84 -19.90
C ARG A 256 -4.98 -28.86 -20.00
N SER A 257 -5.68 -28.73 -18.87
CA SER A 257 -7.15 -28.71 -18.82
C SER A 257 -7.73 -27.53 -19.59
N VAL A 258 -7.15 -26.33 -19.44
CA VAL A 258 -7.56 -25.14 -20.20
C VAL A 258 -7.36 -25.36 -21.70
N VAL A 259 -6.21 -25.91 -22.09
CA VAL A 259 -5.87 -26.15 -23.49
C VAL A 259 -6.79 -27.23 -24.12
N GLN A 260 -7.24 -28.23 -23.35
CA GLN A 260 -8.18 -29.25 -23.82
C GLN A 260 -9.59 -28.71 -24.15
N LEU A 261 -9.98 -27.57 -23.57
CA LEU A 261 -11.26 -26.91 -23.89
C LEU A 261 -11.24 -26.18 -25.24
N VAL A 262 -10.05 -25.97 -25.82
CA VAL A 262 -9.87 -25.21 -27.05
C VAL A 262 -10.11 -26.11 -28.26
N PRO A 263 -10.98 -25.72 -29.21
CA PRO A 263 -11.15 -26.45 -30.46
C PRO A 263 -9.82 -26.55 -31.22
N ASN A 264 -9.55 -27.70 -31.83
CA ASN A 264 -8.28 -27.99 -32.51
C ASN A 264 -7.82 -26.90 -33.51
N HIS A 265 -8.77 -26.22 -34.17
CA HIS A 265 -8.47 -25.15 -35.12
C HIS A 265 -7.78 -23.92 -34.50
N TYR A 266 -8.01 -23.63 -33.22
CA TYR A 266 -7.42 -22.48 -32.51
C TYR A 266 -6.33 -22.89 -31.53
N PHE A 267 -5.94 -24.17 -31.51
CA PHE A 267 -5.03 -24.72 -30.50
C PHE A 267 -3.68 -23.99 -30.47
N GLU A 268 -3.03 -23.85 -31.62
CA GLU A 268 -1.72 -23.18 -31.73
C GLU A 268 -1.82 -21.70 -31.30
N MET A 269 -2.84 -20.99 -31.77
CA MET A 269 -3.07 -19.59 -31.42
C MET A 269 -3.25 -19.41 -29.90
N VAL A 270 -4.12 -20.21 -29.26
CA VAL A 270 -4.37 -20.09 -27.82
C VAL A 270 -3.13 -20.50 -27.02
N LEU A 271 -2.41 -21.54 -27.44
CA LEU A 271 -1.19 -21.97 -26.77
C LEU A 271 -0.11 -20.87 -26.83
N THR A 272 0.04 -20.20 -27.96
CA THR A 272 0.95 -19.07 -28.13
C THR A 272 0.55 -17.89 -27.25
N VAL A 273 -0.74 -17.54 -27.19
CA VAL A 273 -1.25 -16.49 -26.30
C VAL A 273 -0.95 -16.83 -24.84
N LEU A 274 -1.24 -18.07 -24.41
CA LEU A 274 -0.99 -18.51 -23.03
C LEU A 274 0.50 -18.45 -22.67
N ASN A 275 1.39 -18.87 -23.58
CA ASN A 275 2.83 -18.81 -23.35
C ASN A 275 3.33 -17.35 -23.29
N ASN A 276 2.87 -16.48 -24.20
CA ASN A 276 3.29 -15.08 -24.19
C ASN A 276 2.79 -14.34 -22.94
N VAL A 277 1.55 -14.62 -22.50
CA VAL A 277 0.99 -14.06 -21.27
C VAL A 277 1.77 -14.54 -20.06
N ASP A 278 2.09 -15.83 -19.99
CA ASP A 278 2.92 -16.40 -18.93
C ASP A 278 4.31 -15.73 -18.90
N ASP A 279 5.01 -15.64 -20.03
CA ASP A 279 6.32 -14.98 -20.10
C ASP A 279 6.27 -13.49 -19.70
N ALA A 280 5.23 -12.76 -20.11
CA ALA A 280 5.07 -11.35 -19.80
C ALA A 280 4.75 -11.11 -18.31
N LEU A 281 3.82 -11.89 -17.74
CA LEU A 281 3.55 -11.87 -16.30
C LEU A 281 4.77 -12.30 -15.48
N GLY A 282 5.48 -13.32 -15.95
CA GLY A 282 6.79 -13.79 -15.49
C GLY A 282 7.77 -12.66 -15.27
N LYS A 283 8.06 -11.94 -16.35
CA LYS A 283 9.00 -10.83 -16.36
C LYS A 283 8.50 -9.65 -15.51
N TYR A 284 7.23 -9.30 -15.64
CA TYR A 284 6.64 -8.20 -14.88
C TYR A 284 6.71 -8.44 -13.36
N LEU A 285 6.17 -9.56 -12.86
CA LEU A 285 6.08 -9.83 -11.43
C LEU A 285 7.46 -9.95 -10.77
N ARG A 286 8.40 -10.66 -11.42
CA ARG A 286 9.79 -10.76 -10.94
C ARG A 286 10.47 -9.41 -10.98
N GLY A 287 10.16 -8.63 -12.01
CA GLY A 287 10.61 -7.27 -12.15
C GLY A 287 10.16 -6.44 -10.95
N THR A 288 8.85 -6.25 -10.80
CA THR A 288 8.25 -5.51 -9.69
C THR A 288 8.78 -5.94 -8.33
N PHE A 289 8.96 -7.24 -8.07
CA PHE A 289 9.56 -7.70 -6.81
C PHE A 289 10.99 -7.17 -6.59
N LEU A 290 11.83 -7.21 -7.61
CA LEU A 290 13.19 -6.66 -7.57
C LEU A 290 13.16 -5.14 -7.39
N GLU A 291 12.29 -4.44 -8.11
CA GLU A 291 12.08 -2.98 -7.98
C GLU A 291 11.67 -2.58 -6.55
N CYS A 292 10.64 -3.23 -5.99
CA CYS A 292 10.21 -3.02 -4.61
C CYS A 292 11.35 -3.22 -3.60
N THR A 293 12.19 -4.23 -3.84
CA THR A 293 13.34 -4.53 -2.98
C THR A 293 14.40 -3.43 -3.08
N LEU A 294 14.73 -2.99 -4.30
CA LEU A 294 15.71 -1.93 -4.54
C LEU A 294 15.25 -0.57 -3.98
N VAL A 295 14.00 -0.18 -4.24
CA VAL A 295 13.40 1.04 -3.69
C VAL A 295 13.36 0.97 -2.17
N GLY A 296 12.87 -0.13 -1.59
CA GLY A 296 12.79 -0.26 -0.13
C GLY A 296 14.17 -0.25 0.53
N PHE A 297 15.15 -0.92 -0.06
CA PHE A 297 16.53 -0.94 0.44
C PHE A 297 17.18 0.44 0.35
N THR A 298 17.02 1.15 -0.76
CA THR A 298 17.62 2.48 -0.93
C THR A 298 16.98 3.53 -0.05
N LEU A 299 15.66 3.47 0.15
CA LEU A 299 14.98 4.33 1.11
C LEU A 299 15.41 4.01 2.54
N MET A 300 15.48 2.73 2.92
CA MET A 300 16.00 2.30 4.22
C MET A 300 17.41 2.83 4.46
N LEU A 301 18.32 2.62 3.51
CA LEU A 301 19.70 3.05 3.62
C LEU A 301 19.82 4.58 3.68
N GLY A 302 19.10 5.29 2.81
CA GLY A 302 19.11 6.75 2.80
C GLY A 302 18.58 7.35 4.09
N LEU A 303 17.46 6.83 4.61
CA LEU A 303 16.89 7.26 5.89
C LEU A 303 17.82 6.97 7.07
N TYR A 304 18.49 5.81 7.06
CA TYR A 304 19.48 5.46 8.07
C TYR A 304 20.69 6.41 8.03
N LEU A 305 21.20 6.75 6.84
CA LEU A 305 22.35 7.65 6.67
C LEU A 305 22.07 9.08 7.13
N ILE A 306 20.85 9.58 6.97
CA ILE A 306 20.47 10.91 7.49
C ILE A 306 20.19 10.90 9.00
N GLY A 307 20.31 9.75 9.67
CA GLY A 307 20.32 9.63 11.12
C GLY A 307 19.05 9.11 11.76
N LEU A 308 18.06 8.64 10.97
CA LEU A 308 16.91 7.94 11.53
C LEU A 308 17.35 6.62 12.17
N GLY A 309 16.74 6.27 13.31
CA GLY A 309 17.03 5.01 13.98
C GLY A 309 16.82 3.81 13.06
N ALA A 310 17.74 2.84 13.09
CA ALA A 310 17.76 1.69 12.18
C ALA A 310 16.42 0.94 12.11
N LYS A 311 15.72 0.79 13.25
CA LYS A 311 14.39 0.16 13.32
C LYS A 311 13.37 0.92 12.46
N TRP A 312 13.30 2.24 12.58
CA TRP A 312 12.35 3.08 11.83
C TRP A 312 12.73 3.17 10.36
N ALA A 313 14.01 3.33 10.04
CA ALA A 313 14.48 3.30 8.65
C ALA A 313 14.11 1.97 7.95
N PHE A 314 14.28 0.84 8.65
CA PHE A 314 13.88 -0.49 8.15
C PHE A 314 12.37 -0.59 7.92
N VAL A 315 11.55 -0.17 8.90
CA VAL A 315 10.10 -0.20 8.79
C VAL A 315 9.61 0.67 7.63
N ILE A 316 10.07 1.93 7.56
CA ILE A 316 9.67 2.88 6.52
C ILE A 316 10.12 2.39 5.14
N GLY A 317 11.38 1.96 5.01
CA GLY A 317 11.91 1.41 3.77
C GLY A 317 11.16 0.17 3.31
N THR A 318 10.84 -0.76 4.22
CA THR A 318 10.09 -1.98 3.88
C THR A 318 8.66 -1.66 3.44
N ILE A 319 7.95 -0.80 4.16
CA ILE A 319 6.58 -0.40 3.82
C ILE A 319 6.55 0.34 2.48
N ALA A 320 7.45 1.29 2.29
CA ALA A 320 7.55 2.05 1.04
C ALA A 320 7.95 1.15 -0.14
N GLY A 321 8.91 0.24 0.06
CA GLY A 321 9.31 -0.75 -0.94
C GLY A 321 8.15 -1.65 -1.36
N LEU A 322 7.42 -2.23 -0.40
CA LEU A 322 6.23 -3.05 -0.68
C LEU A 322 5.14 -2.25 -1.40
N ALA A 323 4.90 -1.02 -0.97
CA ALA A 323 3.93 -0.13 -1.60
C ALA A 323 4.32 0.26 -3.03
N ASN A 324 5.62 0.21 -3.39
CA ASN A 324 6.08 0.45 -4.75
C ASN A 324 5.60 -0.59 -5.78
N ALA A 325 4.97 -1.69 -5.34
CA ALA A 325 4.26 -2.59 -6.24
C ALA A 325 3.12 -1.87 -6.99
N ILE A 326 2.61 -0.79 -6.40
CA ILE A 326 1.70 0.15 -7.04
C ILE A 326 2.53 1.35 -7.51
N PRO A 327 2.48 1.69 -8.81
CA PRO A 327 3.24 2.82 -9.35
C PRO A 327 3.07 4.10 -8.55
N PHE A 328 4.18 4.78 -8.24
CA PHE A 328 4.28 6.05 -7.50
C PHE A 328 3.89 6.00 -6.01
N LEU A 329 3.32 4.88 -5.52
CA LEU A 329 2.81 4.82 -4.15
C LEU A 329 3.92 4.65 -3.11
N GLY A 330 4.98 3.91 -3.43
CA GLY A 330 6.09 3.63 -2.51
C GLY A 330 6.79 4.88 -2.00
N PRO A 331 7.37 5.71 -2.89
CA PRO A 331 8.00 6.98 -2.55
C PRO A 331 7.06 7.96 -1.83
N ALA A 332 5.78 8.00 -2.19
CA ALA A 332 4.79 8.84 -1.52
C ALA A 332 4.57 8.43 -0.06
N ILE A 333 4.42 7.12 0.21
CA ILE A 333 4.31 6.59 1.58
C ILE A 333 5.61 6.79 2.35
N GLY A 334 6.75 6.56 1.70
CA GLY A 334 8.08 6.80 2.28
C GLY A 334 8.27 8.25 2.73
N LEU A 335 7.83 9.21 1.90
CA LEU A 335 7.84 10.63 2.23
C LEU A 335 6.91 10.95 3.39
N LEU A 336 5.67 10.47 3.33
CA LEU A 336 4.66 10.76 4.35
C LEU A 336 5.08 10.26 5.73
N ILE A 337 5.49 8.98 5.82
CA ILE A 337 5.91 8.39 7.10
C ILE A 337 7.27 8.93 7.54
N GLY A 338 8.22 9.06 6.60
CA GLY A 338 9.56 9.59 6.89
C GLY A 338 9.56 11.03 7.37
N ALA A 339 8.80 11.91 6.70
CA ALA A 339 8.68 13.31 7.11
C ALA A 339 7.94 13.41 8.44
N GLY A 340 6.87 12.65 8.63
CA GLY A 340 6.17 12.56 9.92
C GLY A 340 7.10 12.16 11.05
N TYR A 341 7.89 11.11 10.87
CA TYR A 341 8.89 10.68 11.84
C TYR A 341 9.95 11.77 12.08
N ALA A 342 10.41 12.44 11.03
CA ALA A 342 11.41 13.50 11.13
C ALA A 342 10.94 14.75 11.88
N LEU A 343 9.63 14.97 11.99
CA LEU A 343 9.07 16.02 12.82
C LEU A 343 9.11 15.67 14.32
N ILE A 344 9.06 14.38 14.64
CA ILE A 344 8.82 13.88 16.00
C ILE A 344 10.12 13.39 16.67
N VAL A 345 11.16 13.06 15.89
CA VAL A 345 12.38 12.48 16.45
C VAL A 345 13.12 13.47 17.37
N GLU A 346 13.67 12.94 18.46
CA GLU A 346 14.47 13.71 19.44
C GLU A 346 15.93 13.27 19.44
N THR A 347 16.17 11.98 19.20
CA THR A 347 17.50 11.41 19.08
C THR A 347 17.69 10.95 17.66
N PHE A 348 18.59 11.60 16.94
CA PHE A 348 19.06 11.19 15.63
C PHE A 348 20.58 11.16 15.66
N THR A 349 21.15 10.25 14.90
CA THR A 349 22.61 10.06 14.83
C THR A 349 23.02 10.21 13.37
N PRO A 350 23.07 11.45 12.85
CA PRO A 350 23.30 11.68 11.44
C PRO A 350 24.72 11.25 11.08
N PHE A 351 24.88 10.64 9.91
CA PHE A 351 26.21 10.29 9.41
C PHE A 351 26.98 11.53 8.94
N PHE A 352 26.26 12.57 8.50
CA PHE A 352 26.82 13.83 8.02
C PHE A 352 26.54 14.97 9.01
N SER A 353 27.56 15.73 9.37
CA SER A 353 27.48 16.85 10.34
C SER A 353 26.68 18.06 9.87
N ILE A 354 26.19 18.06 8.63
CA ILE A 354 25.38 19.14 8.05
C ILE A 354 23.87 18.95 8.35
N ILE A 355 23.51 17.80 8.91
CA ILE A 355 22.13 17.40 9.18
C ILE A 355 21.82 17.75 10.64
N ASP A 356 20.82 18.60 10.81
CA ASP A 356 20.30 19.07 12.08
C ASP A 356 18.81 18.74 12.20
N ALA A 357 18.24 18.79 13.41
CA ALA A 357 16.82 18.51 13.64
C ALA A 357 15.88 19.45 12.85
N ASP A 358 16.35 20.67 12.60
CA ASP A 358 15.60 21.73 11.92
C ASP A 358 15.50 21.47 10.41
N ASN A 359 16.54 20.88 9.81
CA ASN A 359 16.59 20.59 8.37
C ASN A 359 16.29 19.12 8.04
N MET A 360 15.95 18.27 9.03
CA MET A 360 15.82 16.83 8.81
C MET A 360 14.70 16.46 7.84
N VAL A 361 13.59 17.21 7.83
CA VAL A 361 12.49 17.00 6.86
C VAL A 361 12.97 17.25 5.42
N LEU A 362 13.81 18.27 5.21
CA LEU A 362 14.41 18.54 3.91
C LEU A 362 15.29 17.37 3.46
N TRP A 363 16.09 16.81 4.37
CA TRP A 363 16.91 15.64 4.06
C TRP A 363 16.09 14.38 3.76
N VAL A 364 14.96 14.16 4.43
CA VAL A 364 14.01 13.11 4.05
C VAL A 364 13.48 13.33 2.63
N CYS A 365 13.08 14.56 2.29
CA CYS A 365 12.65 14.89 0.92
C CYS A 365 13.74 14.61 -0.11
N ILE A 366 15.01 14.95 0.20
CA ILE A 366 16.15 14.67 -0.68
C ILE A 366 16.35 13.16 -0.84
N VAL A 367 16.31 12.38 0.25
CA VAL A 367 16.44 10.92 0.18
C VAL A 367 15.35 10.32 -0.69
N VAL A 368 14.09 10.70 -0.49
CA VAL A 368 12.97 10.21 -1.30
C VAL A 368 13.14 10.63 -2.76
N ALA A 369 13.54 11.87 -3.03
CA ALA A 369 13.78 12.36 -4.39
C ALA A 369 14.90 11.58 -5.09
N VAL A 370 16.00 11.29 -4.39
CA VAL A 370 17.08 10.44 -4.89
C VAL A 370 16.59 9.03 -5.16
N THR A 371 15.82 8.43 -4.25
CA THR A 371 15.21 7.11 -4.47
C THR A 371 14.30 7.12 -5.70
N GLN A 372 13.46 8.14 -5.90
CA GLN A 372 12.58 8.27 -7.07
C GLN A 372 13.38 8.44 -8.38
N LEU A 373 14.49 9.19 -8.34
CA LEU A 373 15.36 9.35 -9.49
C LEU A 373 16.03 8.03 -9.86
N LEU A 374 16.54 7.28 -8.87
CA LEU A 374 17.11 5.96 -9.07
C LEU A 374 16.05 4.99 -9.60
N ASP A 375 14.83 5.05 -9.08
CA ASP A 375 13.72 4.21 -9.54
C ASP A 375 13.44 4.42 -11.03
N ASN A 376 13.23 5.68 -11.43
CA ASN A 376 12.89 6.04 -12.80
C ASN A 376 14.06 5.84 -13.79
N ALA A 377 15.29 6.16 -13.38
CA ALA A 377 16.45 6.18 -14.28
C ALA A 377 17.25 4.87 -14.29
N VAL A 378 17.19 4.08 -13.22
CA VAL A 378 18.05 2.91 -13.03
C VAL A 378 17.22 1.64 -12.80
N TYR A 379 16.32 1.63 -11.82
CA TYR A 379 15.61 0.39 -11.45
C TYR A 379 14.62 -0.02 -12.53
N GLN A 380 13.71 0.86 -12.95
CA GLN A 380 12.73 0.53 -13.99
C GLN A 380 13.37 0.03 -15.29
N PRO A 381 14.44 0.64 -15.86
CA PRO A 381 15.10 0.11 -17.05
C PRO A 381 15.77 -1.25 -16.84
N ILE A 382 16.43 -1.48 -15.70
CA ILE A 382 17.09 -2.77 -15.39
C ILE A 382 16.07 -3.89 -15.22
N VAL A 383 14.94 -3.54 -14.59
CA VAL A 383 13.99 -4.50 -14.06
C VAL A 383 12.88 -4.81 -15.07
N LEU A 384 12.27 -3.77 -15.64
CA LEU A 384 11.11 -3.87 -16.54
C LEU A 384 11.55 -3.81 -18.02
N GLY A 385 12.64 -3.11 -18.32
CA GLY A 385 13.30 -3.08 -19.64
C GLY A 385 12.32 -3.04 -20.83
N ASN A 386 12.59 -3.86 -21.86
CA ASN A 386 11.71 -4.03 -23.03
C ASN A 386 10.49 -4.95 -22.77
N ALA A 387 10.37 -5.53 -21.58
CA ALA A 387 9.40 -6.61 -21.34
C ALA A 387 7.95 -6.09 -21.33
N VAL A 388 7.73 -4.85 -20.92
CA VAL A 388 6.39 -4.26 -20.86
C VAL A 388 6.42 -2.76 -21.18
N SER A 389 6.50 -2.41 -22.46
CA SER A 389 6.38 -1.02 -22.92
C SER A 389 4.94 -0.49 -22.77
N LEU A 390 4.56 -0.04 -21.57
CA LEU A 390 3.30 0.65 -21.34
C LEU A 390 3.52 2.16 -21.35
N HIS A 391 2.63 2.88 -22.02
CA HIS A 391 2.62 4.33 -21.91
C HIS A 391 2.22 4.73 -20.48
N PRO A 392 2.91 5.67 -19.80
CA PRO A 392 2.62 6.04 -18.41
C PRO A 392 1.17 6.43 -18.17
N LEU A 393 0.54 7.13 -19.13
CA LEU A 393 -0.88 7.48 -19.08
C LEU A 393 -1.80 6.26 -18.95
N VAL A 394 -1.51 5.15 -19.65
CA VAL A 394 -2.32 3.93 -19.57
C VAL A 394 -2.21 3.30 -18.18
N VAL A 395 -1.02 3.33 -17.60
CA VAL A 395 -0.77 2.85 -16.23
C VAL A 395 -1.57 3.70 -15.23
N ILE A 396 -1.48 5.02 -15.29
CA ILE A 396 -2.20 5.92 -14.38
C ILE A 396 -3.72 5.71 -14.49
N ILE A 397 -4.26 5.73 -15.72
CA ILE A 397 -5.70 5.50 -15.96
C ILE A 397 -6.12 4.12 -15.46
N GLY A 398 -5.30 3.09 -15.69
CA GLY A 398 -5.58 1.74 -15.24
C GLY A 398 -5.56 1.59 -13.72
N VAL A 399 -4.61 2.22 -13.04
CA VAL A 399 -4.51 2.26 -11.57
C VAL A 399 -5.72 2.98 -10.98
N MET A 400 -6.08 4.15 -11.53
CA MET A 400 -7.28 4.89 -11.12
C MET A 400 -8.56 4.08 -11.37
N GLY A 401 -8.74 3.52 -12.57
CA GLY A 401 -9.88 2.68 -12.91
C GLY A 401 -9.97 1.44 -12.02
N GLY A 402 -8.85 0.77 -11.76
CA GLY A 402 -8.75 -0.35 -10.84
C GLY A 402 -9.17 0.02 -9.42
N SER A 403 -8.72 1.17 -8.92
CA SER A 403 -9.10 1.68 -7.60
C SER A 403 -10.61 1.91 -7.46
N ILE A 404 -11.28 2.40 -8.51
CA ILE A 404 -12.73 2.63 -8.51
C ILE A 404 -13.50 1.31 -8.57
N LEU A 405 -13.03 0.33 -9.35
CA LEU A 405 -13.73 -0.95 -9.57
C LEU A 405 -13.59 -1.94 -8.41
N LEU A 406 -12.38 -2.10 -7.88
CA LEU A 406 -12.03 -3.14 -6.90
C LEU A 406 -11.24 -2.58 -5.70
N GLY A 407 -11.20 -1.26 -5.51
CA GLY A 407 -10.46 -0.63 -4.43
C GLY A 407 -8.96 -0.89 -4.50
N PHE A 408 -8.34 -1.09 -3.34
CA PHE A 408 -6.91 -1.37 -3.21
C PHE A 408 -6.44 -2.56 -4.06
N ILE A 409 -7.28 -3.60 -4.19
CA ILE A 409 -6.95 -4.80 -4.99
C ILE A 409 -6.83 -4.42 -6.47
N GLY A 410 -7.81 -3.67 -6.99
CA GLY A 410 -7.77 -3.23 -8.37
C GLY A 410 -6.60 -2.32 -8.67
N MET A 411 -6.20 -1.49 -7.70
CA MET A 411 -4.99 -0.68 -7.79
C MET A 411 -3.71 -1.54 -7.91
N LEU A 412 -3.58 -2.58 -7.07
CA LEU A 412 -2.44 -3.49 -7.07
C LEU A 412 -2.33 -4.32 -8.37
N PHE A 413 -3.46 -4.78 -8.91
CA PHE A 413 -3.49 -5.65 -10.09
C PHE A 413 -3.68 -4.90 -11.41
N ALA A 414 -3.83 -3.57 -11.39
CA ALA A 414 -4.05 -2.77 -12.59
C ALA A 414 -3.00 -3.04 -13.67
N VAL A 415 -1.72 -2.91 -13.32
CA VAL A 415 -0.62 -3.07 -14.28
C VAL A 415 -0.53 -4.51 -14.81
N PRO A 416 -0.51 -5.58 -13.99
CA PRO A 416 -0.57 -6.95 -14.48
C PRO A 416 -1.72 -7.20 -15.47
N VAL A 417 -2.92 -6.70 -15.15
CA VAL A 417 -4.10 -6.88 -16.02
C VAL A 417 -3.89 -6.16 -17.35
N ILE A 418 -3.35 -4.94 -17.34
CA ILE A 418 -3.02 -4.19 -18.56
C ILE A 418 -1.98 -4.96 -19.39
N VAL A 419 -0.96 -5.54 -18.76
CA VAL A 419 0.05 -6.38 -19.44
C VAL A 419 -0.63 -7.56 -20.13
N ILE A 420 -1.48 -8.30 -19.42
CA ILE A 420 -2.20 -9.46 -19.98
C ILE A 420 -3.03 -9.02 -21.17
N VAL A 421 -3.85 -7.98 -21.02
CA VAL A 421 -4.73 -7.47 -22.08
C VAL A 421 -3.91 -7.05 -23.30
N LYS A 422 -2.83 -6.30 -23.10
CA LYS A 422 -1.93 -5.89 -24.19
C LYS A 422 -1.38 -7.10 -24.93
N VAL A 423 -0.80 -8.07 -24.22
CA VAL A 423 -0.16 -9.25 -24.83
C VAL A 423 -1.17 -10.13 -25.55
N VAL A 424 -2.37 -10.30 -24.99
CA VAL A 424 -3.46 -11.04 -25.62
C VAL A 424 -3.87 -10.35 -26.93
N ILE A 425 -4.10 -9.03 -26.91
CA ILE A 425 -4.47 -8.27 -28.11
C ILE A 425 -3.36 -8.37 -29.17
N GLU A 426 -2.12 -8.04 -28.81
CA GLU A 426 -0.99 -8.07 -29.75
C GLU A 426 -0.78 -9.45 -30.36
N THR A 427 -0.84 -10.51 -29.55
CA THR A 427 -0.67 -11.89 -30.02
C THR A 427 -1.85 -12.30 -30.91
N LEU A 428 -3.10 -12.04 -30.51
CA LEU A 428 -4.26 -12.39 -31.31
C LEU A 428 -4.27 -11.67 -32.66
N PHE A 429 -3.99 -10.37 -32.70
CA PHE A 429 -3.92 -9.62 -33.96
C PHE A 429 -2.81 -10.16 -34.87
N LYS A 430 -1.65 -10.51 -34.32
CA LYS A 430 -0.54 -11.11 -35.06
C LYS A 430 -0.92 -12.46 -35.66
N GLU A 431 -1.50 -13.35 -34.86
CA GLU A 431 -1.90 -14.70 -35.29
C GLU A 431 -3.05 -14.64 -36.30
N MET A 432 -4.11 -13.85 -36.05
CA MET A 432 -5.22 -13.72 -37.01
C MET A 432 -4.76 -13.24 -38.39
N LYS A 433 -3.80 -12.31 -38.43
CA LYS A 433 -3.21 -11.83 -39.68
C LYS A 433 -2.33 -12.89 -40.35
N ALA A 434 -1.60 -13.68 -39.58
CA ALA A 434 -0.79 -14.78 -40.09
C ALA A 434 -1.65 -15.89 -40.74
N TYR A 435 -2.80 -16.20 -40.14
CA TYR A 435 -3.78 -17.16 -40.67
C TYR A 435 -4.75 -16.56 -41.72
N GLN A 436 -4.59 -15.30 -42.12
CA GLN A 436 -5.47 -14.58 -43.06
C GLN A 436 -6.96 -14.59 -42.66
N ILE A 437 -7.24 -14.60 -41.35
CA ILE A 437 -8.60 -14.49 -40.82
C ILE A 437 -9.09 -13.04 -40.91
N ILE A 438 -8.16 -12.09 -40.79
CA ILE A 438 -8.30 -10.64 -40.98
C ILE A 438 -7.08 -10.17 -41.78
#